data_AF-A0AAU2XJ81-F1
#
_entry.id   AF-A0AAU2XJ81-F1
#
_cell.length_a   1.000
_cell.length_b   1.000
_cell.length_c   1.000
_cell.angle_alpha   90.00
_cell.angle_beta   90.00
_cell.angle_gamma   90.00
#
_symmetry.space_group_name_H-M   'P 1'
#
loop_
_entity.id
_entity.type
_entity.pdbx_description
1 polymer ?
#
loop_
_entity_poly.entity_id
_entity_poly.type
_entity_poly.pdbx_seq_one_letter_code
_entity_poly.pdbx_strand_id
1 'polypeptide(L)'
;MAKLHLAALDAVSGGRHQRYRGMVEESKSLGDLVQTARAVFDEDLDQGHVKVLVEMIAAAQFTPELRPEVADRIRPWRTFAADSIRDELAGSPAARLLSPEELAHGIVALYLGLEMLANLEGERGAALALFDRARKIASVLDIFKRKKKA
;
A
#
# COMPACT_ATOMS: atom_id res chain seq x y z
N MET A 1 -22.75 4.57 16.56
CA MET A 1 -21.39 4.00 16.62
C MET A 1 -20.79 3.78 15.24
N ALA A 2 -21.30 2.87 14.39
CA ALA A 2 -20.71 2.59 13.07
C ALA A 2 -20.51 3.84 12.16
N LYS A 3 -21.49 4.75 12.10
CA LYS A 3 -21.36 6.02 11.34
C LYS A 3 -20.26 6.95 11.86
N LEU A 4 -19.96 6.92 13.16
CA LEU A 4 -18.92 7.76 13.77
C LEU A 4 -17.51 7.22 13.45
N HIS A 5 -17.35 5.89 13.43
CA HIS A 5 -16.11 5.24 13.00
C HIS A 5 -15.83 5.44 11.50
N LEU A 6 -16.87 5.41 10.66
CA LEU A 6 -16.74 5.72 9.23
C LEU A 6 -16.30 7.17 8.99
N ALA A 7 -16.90 8.13 9.72
CA ALA A 7 -16.50 9.54 9.63
C ALA A 7 -15.06 9.78 10.15
N ALA A 8 -14.66 9.10 11.22
CA ALA A 8 -13.28 9.13 11.70
C ALA A 8 -12.31 8.53 10.68
N LEU A 9 -12.68 7.43 10.02
CA LEU A 9 -11.89 6.82 8.95
C LEU A 9 -11.77 7.77 7.74
N ASP A 10 -12.82 8.49 7.38
CA ASP A 10 -12.80 9.47 6.27
C ASP A 10 -11.85 10.64 6.57
N ALA A 11 -11.93 11.19 7.78
CA ALA A 11 -11.07 12.30 8.22
C ALA A 11 -9.58 11.90 8.28
N VAL A 12 -9.29 10.70 8.78
CA VAL A 12 -7.91 10.18 8.88
C VAL A 12 -7.37 9.76 7.51
N SER A 13 -8.21 9.30 6.58
CA SER A 13 -7.77 8.80 5.27
C SER A 13 -7.51 9.89 4.23
N GLY A 14 -8.26 11.00 4.24
CA GLY A 14 -8.16 12.06 3.23
C GLY A 14 -6.81 12.80 3.22
N GLY A 15 -6.33 13.24 4.39
CA GLY A 15 -5.07 13.98 4.50
C GLY A 15 -3.82 13.14 4.16
N ARG A 16 -3.83 11.85 4.54
CA ARG A 16 -2.74 10.91 4.26
C ARG A 16 -2.58 10.62 2.78
N HIS A 17 -3.69 10.40 2.09
CA HIS A 17 -3.69 10.02 0.68
C HIS A 17 -3.02 11.08 -0.21
N GLN A 18 -3.23 12.37 0.07
CA GLN A 18 -2.57 13.45 -0.68
C GLN A 18 -1.06 13.48 -0.43
N ARG A 19 -0.61 13.30 0.82
CA ARG A 19 0.81 13.27 1.17
C ARG A 19 1.53 12.07 0.53
N TYR A 20 0.96 10.87 0.67
CA TYR A 20 1.57 9.66 0.12
C TYR A 20 1.61 9.69 -1.42
N ARG A 21 0.62 10.32 -2.06
CA ARG A 21 0.66 10.59 -3.49
C ARG A 21 1.85 11.44 -3.90
N GLY A 22 2.11 12.54 -3.19
CA GLY A 22 3.29 13.38 -3.46
C GLY A 22 4.61 12.61 -3.32
N MET A 23 4.75 11.75 -2.32
CA MET A 23 5.95 10.93 -2.14
C MET A 23 6.15 9.91 -3.29
N VAL A 24 5.06 9.36 -3.82
CA VAL A 24 5.12 8.46 -4.97
C VAL A 24 5.45 9.21 -6.26
N GLU A 25 4.90 10.40 -6.47
CA GLU A 25 5.21 11.25 -7.64
C GLU A 25 6.71 11.62 -7.72
N GLU A 26 7.40 11.67 -6.58
CA GLU A 26 8.85 11.91 -6.53
C GLU A 26 9.70 10.66 -6.82
N SER A 27 9.09 9.46 -6.84
CA SER A 27 9.78 8.20 -7.10
C SER A 27 10.20 8.10 -8.58
N LYS A 28 11.43 7.64 -8.84
CA LYS A 28 12.02 7.60 -10.20
C LYS A 28 12.37 6.20 -10.67
N SER A 29 12.01 5.20 -9.87
CA SER A 29 12.35 3.80 -10.07
C SER A 29 11.47 2.90 -9.21
N LEU A 30 11.42 1.60 -9.55
CA LEU A 30 10.72 0.62 -8.71
C LEU A 30 11.36 0.52 -7.32
N GLY A 31 12.68 0.68 -7.22
CA GLY A 31 13.39 0.72 -5.95
C GLY A 31 12.97 1.90 -5.07
N ASP A 32 12.75 3.08 -5.66
CA ASP A 32 12.25 4.26 -4.95
C ASP A 32 10.80 4.05 -4.51
N LEU A 33 9.95 3.47 -5.38
CA LEU A 33 8.56 3.17 -5.04
C LEU A 33 8.45 2.23 -3.83
N VAL A 34 9.30 1.20 -3.76
CA VAL A 34 9.34 0.29 -2.59
C VAL A 34 9.84 1.02 -1.34
N GLN A 35 10.83 1.92 -1.47
CA GLN A 35 11.33 2.71 -0.36
C GLN A 35 10.25 3.67 0.18
N THR A 36 9.48 4.29 -0.71
CA THR A 36 8.33 5.12 -0.37
C THR A 36 7.26 4.31 0.34
N ALA A 37 6.89 3.13 -0.17
CA ALA A 37 5.94 2.24 0.48
C ALA A 37 6.39 1.80 1.88
N ARG A 38 7.69 1.54 2.08
CA ARG A 38 8.27 1.23 3.40
C ARG A 38 8.15 2.41 4.37
N ALA A 39 8.40 3.64 3.91
CA ALA A 39 8.28 4.84 4.73
C ALA A 39 6.82 5.09 5.15
N VAL A 40 5.88 4.91 4.22
CA VAL A 40 4.45 4.98 4.47
C VAL A 40 4.01 3.94 5.50
N PHE A 41 4.48 2.69 5.39
CA PHE A 41 4.23 1.64 6.38
C PHE A 41 4.73 1.98 7.78
N ASP A 42 5.95 2.51 7.87
CA ASP A 42 6.55 2.88 9.15
C ASP A 42 5.78 4.03 9.82
N GLU A 43 5.36 5.03 9.02
CA GLU A 43 4.54 6.16 9.48
C GLU A 43 3.14 5.73 9.91
N ASP A 44 2.45 4.90 9.14
CA ASP A 44 1.10 4.42 9.49
C ASP A 44 1.12 3.57 10.77
N LEU A 45 2.17 2.77 10.99
CA LEU A 45 2.36 2.03 12.24
C LEU A 45 2.56 2.95 13.44
N ASP A 46 3.43 3.95 13.34
CA ASP A 46 3.71 4.87 14.44
C ASP A 46 2.46 5.69 14.84
N GLN A 47 1.61 6.02 13.87
CA GLN A 47 0.41 6.82 14.10
C GLN A 47 -0.85 5.97 14.38
N GLY A 48 -0.77 4.64 14.25
CA GLY A 48 -1.90 3.73 14.43
C GLY A 48 -3.04 3.92 13.42
N HIS A 49 -2.76 4.48 12.25
CA HIS A 49 -3.80 4.93 11.34
C HIS A 49 -4.52 3.79 10.61
N VAL A 50 -3.82 2.68 10.35
CA VAL A 50 -4.39 1.53 9.64
C VAL A 50 -4.96 0.49 10.61
N LYS A 51 -4.61 0.54 11.90
CA LYS A 51 -5.35 -0.14 12.98
C LYS A 51 -6.86 0.11 12.91
N VAL A 52 -7.29 1.36 12.73
CA VAL A 52 -8.72 1.72 12.60
C VAL A 52 -9.36 1.02 11.40
N LEU A 53 -8.64 0.95 10.28
CA LEU A 53 -9.11 0.28 9.07
C LEU A 53 -9.22 -1.24 9.28
N VAL A 54 -8.24 -1.87 9.92
CA VAL A 54 -8.26 -3.29 10.27
C VAL A 54 -9.43 -3.63 11.19
N GLU A 55 -9.66 -2.81 12.23
CA GLU A 55 -10.80 -2.98 13.13
C GLU A 55 -12.14 -2.90 12.38
N MET A 56 -12.24 -1.99 11.41
CA MET A 56 -13.44 -1.87 10.57
C MET A 56 -13.61 -3.04 9.59
N ILE A 57 -12.53 -3.56 9.03
CA ILE A 57 -12.55 -4.77 8.20
C ILE A 57 -13.03 -5.97 9.03
N ALA A 58 -12.53 -6.10 10.26
CA ALA A 58 -12.97 -7.14 11.19
C ALA A 58 -14.44 -6.98 11.57
N ALA A 59 -14.90 -5.77 11.89
CA ALA A 59 -16.30 -5.48 12.20
C ALA A 59 -17.23 -5.79 11.01
N ALA A 60 -16.83 -5.46 9.78
CA ALA A 60 -17.60 -5.73 8.57
C ALA A 60 -17.80 -7.24 8.28
N GLN A 61 -17.01 -8.13 8.89
CA GLN A 61 -17.27 -9.58 8.80
C GLN A 61 -18.61 -9.94 9.46
N PHE A 62 -18.94 -9.29 10.57
CA PHE A 62 -20.14 -9.55 11.37
C PHE A 62 -21.30 -8.59 11.09
N THR A 63 -21.09 -7.54 10.32
CA THR A 63 -22.11 -6.55 9.94
C THR A 63 -22.14 -6.38 8.42
N PRO A 64 -22.99 -7.15 7.70
CA PRO A 64 -23.05 -7.16 6.24
C PRO A 64 -23.22 -5.78 5.59
N GLU A 65 -23.94 -4.87 6.25
CA GLU A 65 -24.21 -3.51 5.79
C GLU A 65 -22.95 -2.64 5.76
N LEU A 66 -21.93 -2.98 6.55
CA LEU A 66 -20.65 -2.26 6.58
C LEU A 66 -19.67 -2.71 5.49
N ARG A 67 -19.88 -3.88 4.88
CA ARG A 67 -18.98 -4.40 3.85
C ARG A 67 -18.80 -3.45 2.65
N PRO A 68 -19.87 -2.93 2.01
CA PRO A 68 -19.69 -2.00 0.89
C PRO A 68 -19.01 -0.70 1.34
N GLU A 69 -19.37 -0.18 2.52
CA GLU A 69 -18.81 1.06 3.08
C GLU A 69 -17.30 0.96 3.36
N VAL A 70 -16.85 -0.17 3.89
CA VAL A 70 -15.42 -0.45 4.14
C VAL A 70 -14.69 -0.69 2.82
N ALA A 71 -15.29 -1.43 1.89
CA ALA A 71 -14.72 -1.68 0.57
C ALA A 71 -14.49 -0.37 -0.20
N ASP A 72 -15.45 0.56 -0.15
CA ASP A 72 -15.35 1.85 -0.84
C ASP A 72 -14.26 2.75 -0.26
N ARG A 73 -13.89 2.58 1.02
CA ARG A 73 -12.79 3.31 1.64
C ARG A 73 -11.42 2.70 1.35
N ILE A 74 -11.35 1.40 1.06
CA ILE A 74 -10.12 0.73 0.60
C ILE A 74 -9.86 1.00 -0.89
N ARG A 75 -10.92 1.17 -1.69
CA ARG A 75 -10.84 1.31 -3.14
C ARG A 75 -9.88 2.41 -3.61
N PRO A 76 -9.88 3.65 -3.06
CA PRO A 76 -8.93 4.69 -3.46
C PRO A 76 -7.47 4.28 -3.29
N TRP A 77 -7.14 3.58 -2.19
CA TRP A 77 -5.79 3.09 -1.93
C TRP A 77 -5.35 2.04 -2.94
N ARG A 78 -6.25 1.14 -3.32
CA ARG A 78 -5.96 0.15 -4.37
C ARG A 78 -5.79 0.81 -5.73
N THR A 79 -6.63 1.78 -6.09
CA THR A 79 -6.49 2.55 -7.33
C THR A 79 -5.15 3.29 -7.35
N PHE A 80 -4.82 3.98 -6.26
CA PHE A 80 -3.54 4.68 -6.12
C PHE A 80 -2.34 3.75 -6.30
N ALA A 81 -2.33 2.58 -5.64
CA ALA A 81 -1.27 1.60 -5.81
C ALA A 81 -1.18 1.09 -7.26
N ALA A 82 -2.32 0.82 -7.91
CA ALA A 82 -2.36 0.36 -9.29
C ALA A 82 -1.79 1.39 -10.26
N ASP A 83 -2.14 2.66 -10.10
CA ASP A 83 -1.64 3.76 -10.94
C ASP A 83 -0.13 3.93 -10.77
N SER A 84 0.35 3.92 -9.52
CA SER A 84 1.78 3.99 -9.19
C SER A 84 2.60 2.88 -9.85
N ILE A 85 2.07 1.65 -9.81
CA ILE A 85 2.71 0.48 -10.43
C ILE A 85 2.66 0.58 -11.96
N ARG A 86 1.52 1.01 -12.51
CA ARG A 86 1.33 1.15 -13.96
C ARG A 86 2.35 2.13 -14.54
N ASP A 87 2.52 3.27 -13.91
CA ASP A 87 3.44 4.32 -14.34
C ASP A 87 4.89 3.82 -14.29
N GLU A 88 5.28 3.12 -13.23
CA GLU A 88 6.64 2.57 -13.12
C GLU A 88 6.90 1.39 -14.07
N LEU A 89 5.90 0.55 -14.33
CA LEU A 89 6.02 -0.56 -15.26
C LEU A 89 5.97 -0.10 -16.73
N ALA A 90 5.48 1.10 -17.01
CA ALA A 90 5.34 1.62 -18.37
C ALA A 90 6.65 1.51 -19.18
N GLY A 91 6.56 0.89 -20.35
CA GLY A 91 7.70 0.66 -21.25
C GLY A 91 8.65 -0.48 -20.83
N SER A 92 8.37 -1.19 -19.73
CA SER A 92 9.13 -2.38 -19.32
C SER A 92 8.54 -3.68 -19.90
N PRO A 93 9.34 -4.74 -20.11
CA PRO A 93 8.81 -6.06 -20.45
C PRO A 93 7.87 -6.64 -19.38
N ALA A 94 8.04 -6.24 -18.11
CA ALA A 94 7.24 -6.69 -16.99
C ALA A 94 5.76 -6.26 -17.09
N ALA A 95 5.47 -5.14 -17.78
CA ALA A 95 4.10 -4.70 -18.05
C ALA A 95 3.27 -5.69 -18.88
N ARG A 96 3.89 -6.69 -19.52
CA ARG A 96 3.20 -7.76 -20.26
C ARG A 96 2.86 -8.99 -19.41
N LEU A 97 3.50 -9.11 -18.24
CA LEU A 97 3.41 -10.29 -17.38
C LEU A 97 2.68 -9.99 -16.07
N LEU A 98 2.68 -8.73 -15.64
CA LEU A 98 2.13 -8.30 -14.37
C LEU A 98 0.98 -7.33 -14.61
N SER A 99 -0.23 -7.66 -14.13
CA SER A 99 -1.33 -6.69 -14.06
C SER A 99 -1.07 -5.73 -12.89
N PRO A 100 -1.03 -4.41 -13.15
CA PRO A 100 -0.95 -3.41 -12.08
C PRO A 100 -2.09 -3.55 -11.06
N GLU A 101 -3.28 -3.94 -11.50
CA GLU A 101 -4.47 -4.11 -10.67
C GLU A 101 -4.34 -5.32 -9.72
N GLU A 102 -3.85 -6.45 -10.22
CA GLU A 102 -3.58 -7.65 -9.41
C GLU A 102 -2.44 -7.41 -8.41
N LEU A 103 -1.36 -6.75 -8.85
CA LEU A 103 -0.27 -6.37 -7.96
C LEU A 103 -0.74 -5.40 -6.86
N ALA A 104 -1.53 -4.39 -7.22
CA ALA A 104 -2.09 -3.45 -6.26
C ALA A 104 -2.99 -4.14 -5.23
N HIS A 105 -3.81 -5.11 -5.67
CA HIS A 105 -4.58 -5.93 -4.75
C HIS A 105 -3.67 -6.66 -3.75
N GLY A 106 -2.66 -7.36 -4.26
CA GLY A 106 -1.72 -8.13 -3.44
C GLY A 106 -0.93 -7.24 -2.47
N ILE A 107 -0.47 -6.07 -2.93
CA ILE A 107 0.28 -5.11 -2.10
C ILE A 107 -0.60 -4.55 -0.98
N VAL A 108 -1.84 -4.13 -1.28
CA VAL A 108 -2.75 -3.64 -0.23
C VAL A 108 -3.08 -4.75 0.77
N ALA A 109 -3.32 -5.98 0.32
CA ALA A 109 -3.57 -7.12 1.20
C ALA A 109 -2.35 -7.43 2.09
N LEU A 110 -1.14 -7.43 1.50
CA LEU A 110 0.11 -7.63 2.22
C LEU A 110 0.30 -6.54 3.28
N TYR A 111 0.12 -5.28 2.91
CA TYR A 111 0.28 -4.13 3.82
C TYR A 111 -0.62 -4.25 5.05
N LEU A 112 -1.91 -4.53 4.84
CA LEU A 112 -2.87 -4.76 5.92
C LEU A 112 -2.46 -5.94 6.82
N GLY A 113 -2.01 -7.05 6.22
CA GLY A 113 -1.55 -8.22 6.96
C GLY A 113 -0.28 -7.98 7.78
N LEU A 114 0.70 -7.28 7.20
CA LEU A 114 1.94 -6.90 7.90
C LEU A 114 1.64 -5.99 9.08
N GLU A 115 0.70 -5.06 8.93
CA GLU A 115 0.31 -4.18 10.02
C GLU A 115 -0.42 -4.92 11.14
N MET A 116 -1.29 -5.86 10.80
CA MET A 116 -1.94 -6.73 11.78
C MET A 116 -0.92 -7.53 12.60
N LEU A 117 0.07 -8.13 11.93
CA LEU A 117 1.13 -8.90 12.58
C LEU A 117 2.03 -8.00 13.43
N ALA A 118 2.44 -6.84 12.90
CA ALA A 118 3.32 -5.93 13.63
C ALA A 118 2.67 -5.38 14.91
N ASN A 119 1.37 -5.08 14.86
CA ASN A 119 0.61 -4.69 16.04
C ASN A 119 0.41 -5.85 17.03
N LEU A 120 0.18 -7.07 16.53
CA LEU A 120 -0.01 -8.26 17.35
C LEU A 120 1.27 -8.64 18.12
N GLU A 121 2.41 -8.58 17.45
CA GLU A 121 3.71 -8.98 18.00
C GLU A 121 4.41 -7.84 18.76
N GLY A 122 3.96 -6.59 18.57
CA GLY A 122 4.61 -5.41 19.15
C GLY A 122 5.97 -5.10 18.53
N GLU A 123 6.28 -5.71 17.39
CA GLU A 123 7.52 -5.50 16.63
C GLU A 123 7.26 -5.45 15.13
N ARG A 124 8.11 -4.74 14.39
CA ARG A 124 7.96 -4.54 12.92
C ARG A 124 9.12 -5.11 12.11
N GLY A 125 10.04 -5.84 12.74
CA GLY A 125 11.28 -6.31 12.12
C GLY A 125 11.04 -7.18 10.89
N ALA A 126 10.12 -8.14 10.97
CA ALA A 126 9.78 -9.02 9.86
C ALA A 126 9.18 -8.26 8.66
N ALA A 127 8.30 -7.28 8.92
CA ALA A 127 7.70 -6.44 7.89
C ALA A 127 8.77 -5.59 7.18
N LEU A 128 9.63 -4.90 7.95
CA LEU A 128 10.70 -4.08 7.39
C LEU A 128 11.70 -4.91 6.56
N ALA A 129 12.04 -6.13 7.00
CA ALA A 129 12.89 -7.04 6.25
C ALA A 129 12.29 -7.43 4.88
N LEU A 130 10.96 -7.56 4.80
CA LEU A 130 10.27 -7.85 3.54
C LEU A 130 10.37 -6.67 2.56
N PHE A 131 10.19 -5.43 3.03
CA PHE A 131 10.43 -4.23 2.21
C PHE A 131 11.88 -4.15 1.74
N ASP A 132 12.85 -4.43 2.61
CA ASP A 132 14.27 -4.43 2.24
C ASP A 132 14.57 -5.49 1.16
N ARG A 133 13.91 -6.65 1.22
CA ARG A 133 14.02 -7.70 0.18
C ARG A 133 13.36 -7.27 -1.12
N ALA A 134 12.17 -6.68 -1.06
CA ALA A 134 11.45 -6.17 -2.23
C ALA A 134 12.28 -5.09 -2.94
N ARG A 135 12.95 -4.20 -2.19
CA ARG A 135 13.81 -3.15 -2.76
C ARG A 135 15.00 -3.73 -3.53
N LYS A 136 15.61 -4.81 -3.02
CA LYS A 136 16.70 -5.51 -3.72
C LYS A 136 16.22 -6.10 -5.05
N ILE A 137 15.03 -6.72 -5.07
CA ILE A 137 14.43 -7.27 -6.29
C ILE A 137 14.12 -6.15 -7.29
N ALA A 138 13.51 -5.06 -6.82
CA ALA A 138 13.19 -3.90 -7.64
C ALA A 138 14.44 -3.27 -8.29
N SER A 139 15.52 -3.12 -7.51
CA SER A 139 16.78 -2.57 -8.01
C SER A 139 17.36 -3.39 -9.17
N VAL A 140 17.21 -4.72 -9.12
CA VAL A 140 17.64 -5.60 -10.22
C VAL A 140 16.80 -5.35 -11.48
N LEU A 141 15.49 -5.20 -11.34
CA LEU A 141 14.59 -4.89 -12.46
C LEU A 141 14.92 -3.52 -13.10
N ASP A 142 15.24 -2.52 -12.28
CA ASP A 142 15.61 -1.19 -12.75
C ASP A 142 16.89 -1.20 -13.60
N ILE A 143 17.88 -2.05 -13.26
CA ILE A 143 19.11 -2.22 -14.06
C ILE A 143 18.77 -2.73 -15.48
N PHE A 144 17.88 -3.71 -15.58
CA PHE A 144 17.45 -4.25 -16.87
C PHE A 144 16.64 -3.22 -17.69
N LYS A 145 15.82 -2.38 -17.03
CA LYS A 145 15.10 -1.27 -17.66
C LYS A 145 16.06 -0.23 -18.25
N ARG A 146 17.15 0.11 -17.55
CA ARG A 146 18.13 1.12 -17.98
C ARG A 146 19.01 0.65 -19.15
N LYS A 147 19.48 -0.60 -19.15
CA LYS A 147 20.33 -1.16 -20.22
C LYS A 147 19.68 -1.19 -21.61
N LYS A 148 18.35 -1.14 -21.70
CA LYS A 148 17.62 -1.16 -22.97
C LYS A 148 17.31 0.24 -23.51
N LYS A 149 17.39 1.28 -22.67
CA LYS A 149 17.21 2.68 -23.08
C LYS A 149 18.50 3.32 -23.58
N ALA A 150 19.66 2.74 -23.26
CA ALA A 150 20.99 3.11 -23.76
C ALA A 150 21.30 2.33 -25.04
#